data_AF-T1C692-F1
#
_entry.id   AF-T1C692-F1
#
_cell.length_a   1.000
_cell.length_b   1.000
_cell.length_c   1.000
_cell.angle_alpha   90.00
_cell.angle_beta   90.00
_cell.angle_gamma   90.00
#
_symmetry.space_group_name_H-M   'P 1'
#
loop_
_entity.id
_entity.type
_entity.pdbx_description
1 polymer ?
#
loop_
_entity_poly.entity_id
_entity_poly.type
_entity_poly.pdbx_seq_one_letter_code
_entity_poly.pdbx_strand_id
1 'polypeptide(L)'
;MAIAHDHRIRHLSESLLHPKIWAALADAITTSDATWILVVIPLLAESVGHWKIPLDRVLVIDCLGETQIRRLVTRDALSLEDARRMLALQASRLARLALADDLVINEDGWDSLPEAARSLAAGYATHRIAGARQNGLHA
;
A
#
# COMPACT_ATOMS: atom_id res chain seq x y z
N MET A 1 -5.76 -7.63 -21.73
CA MET A 1 -4.77 -6.82 -20.98
C MET A 1 -4.38 -5.58 -21.78
N ALA A 2 -5.32 -4.65 -22.03
CA ALA A 2 -5.11 -3.50 -22.93
C ALA A 2 -5.26 -2.12 -22.25
N ILE A 3 -5.83 -2.06 -21.05
CA ILE A 3 -6.06 -0.81 -20.31
C ILE A 3 -4.72 -0.22 -19.80
N ALA A 4 -3.69 -1.05 -19.63
CA ALA A 4 -2.42 -0.63 -19.06
C ALA A 4 -1.54 0.24 -19.97
N HIS A 5 -1.77 0.33 -21.28
CA HIS A 5 -0.85 1.05 -22.18
C HIS A 5 -1.29 2.46 -22.60
N ASP A 6 -2.57 2.84 -22.45
CA ASP A 6 -3.03 4.20 -22.77
C ASP A 6 -3.19 5.02 -21.48
N HIS A 7 -2.27 5.96 -21.27
CA HIS A 7 -2.27 6.87 -20.12
C HIS A 7 -3.58 7.64 -19.96
N ARG A 8 -4.29 7.97 -21.06
CA ARG A 8 -5.56 8.70 -21.01
C ARG A 8 -6.71 7.79 -20.55
N ILE A 9 -6.75 6.55 -21.03
CA ILE A 9 -7.75 5.57 -20.59
C ILE A 9 -7.54 5.21 -19.12
N ARG A 10 -6.28 5.04 -18.70
CA ARG A 10 -5.93 4.84 -17.30
C ARG A 10 -6.40 6.01 -16.43
N HIS A 11 -6.06 7.23 -16.81
CA HIS A 11 -6.43 8.42 -16.04
C HIS A 11 -7.95 8.66 -15.99
N LEU A 12 -8.66 8.39 -17.08
CA LEU A 12 -10.12 8.45 -17.11
C LEU A 12 -10.74 7.38 -16.20
N SER A 13 -10.21 6.16 -16.24
CA SER A 13 -10.67 5.08 -15.35
C SER A 13 -10.44 5.44 -13.88
N GLU A 14 -9.26 5.96 -13.55
CA GLU A 14 -8.91 6.42 -12.21
C GLU A 14 -9.81 7.55 -11.74
N SER A 15 -10.08 8.56 -12.57
CA SER A 15 -10.92 9.71 -12.18
C SER A 15 -12.39 9.32 -11.94
N LEU A 16 -12.89 8.30 -12.62
CA LEU A 16 -14.24 7.76 -12.42
C LEU A 16 -14.32 6.83 -11.20
N LEU A 17 -13.31 5.98 -11.01
CA LEU A 17 -13.32 4.94 -9.98
C LEU A 17 -12.86 5.46 -8.61
N HIS A 18 -11.81 6.27 -8.56
CA HIS A 18 -11.24 6.72 -7.28
C HIS A 18 -12.27 7.40 -6.37
N PRO A 19 -13.13 8.33 -6.83
CA PRO A 19 -14.16 8.92 -5.96
C PRO A 19 -15.08 7.87 -5.33
N LYS A 20 -15.50 6.86 -6.10
CA LYS A 20 -16.37 5.78 -5.62
C LYS A 20 -15.65 4.84 -4.65
N ILE A 21 -14.39 4.51 -4.94
CA ILE A 21 -13.55 3.67 -4.06
C ILE A 21 -13.34 4.39 -2.72
N TRP A 22 -13.03 5.69 -2.74
CA TRP A 22 -12.83 6.46 -1.51
C TRP A 22 -14.11 6.60 -0.69
N ALA A 23 -15.27 6.82 -1.33
CA ALA A 23 -16.54 6.86 -0.63
C ALA A 23 -16.85 5.50 0.04
N ALA A 24 -16.73 4.40 -0.71
CA ALA A 24 -16.97 3.06 -0.18
C ALA A 24 -16.03 2.70 0.98
N LEU A 25 -14.77 3.13 0.90
CA LEU A 25 -13.80 2.93 1.97
C LEU A 25 -14.12 3.76 3.21
N ALA A 26 -14.51 5.03 3.05
CA ALA A 26 -14.94 5.87 4.16
C ALA A 26 -16.20 5.32 4.84
N ASP A 27 -17.17 4.84 4.06
CA ASP A 27 -18.37 4.19 4.59
C ASP A 27 -18.02 2.91 5.36
N ALA A 28 -17.15 2.06 4.81
CA ALA A 28 -16.69 0.84 5.48
C ALA A 28 -15.93 1.14 6.79
N ILE A 29 -15.16 2.23 6.84
CA ILE A 29 -14.47 2.66 8.06
C ILE A 29 -15.45 3.19 9.10
N THR A 30 -16.40 4.05 8.70
CA THR A 30 -17.31 4.72 9.63
C THR A 30 -18.41 3.81 10.18
N THR A 31 -18.76 2.74 9.46
CA THR A 31 -19.78 1.75 9.88
C THR A 31 -19.22 0.53 10.59
N SER A 32 -17.90 0.43 10.75
CA SER A 32 -17.25 -0.70 11.39
C SER A 32 -17.17 -0.52 12.90
N ASP A 33 -17.50 -1.57 13.65
CA ASP A 33 -17.28 -1.66 15.10
C ASP A 33 -15.90 -2.24 15.46
N ALA A 34 -15.03 -2.44 14.46
CA ALA A 34 -13.69 -2.99 14.69
C ALA A 34 -12.82 -2.00 15.48
N THR A 35 -12.00 -2.54 16.41
CA THR A 35 -11.06 -1.74 17.21
C THR A 35 -10.01 -1.04 16.34
N TRP A 36 -9.64 -1.65 15.21
CA TRP A 36 -8.76 -1.08 14.20
C TRP A 36 -9.08 -1.68 12.82
N ILE A 37 -8.68 -0.99 11.75
CA ILE A 37 -8.97 -1.39 10.36
C ILE A 37 -7.67 -1.37 9.56
N LEU A 38 -7.41 -2.44 8.81
CA LEU A 38 -6.30 -2.49 7.85
C LEU A 38 -6.78 -2.04 6.47
N VAL A 39 -6.21 -0.96 5.97
CA VAL A 39 -6.44 -0.49 4.59
C VAL A 39 -5.22 -0.83 3.74
N VAL A 40 -5.42 -1.69 2.72
CA VAL A 40 -4.34 -2.11 1.81
C VAL A 40 -4.35 -1.23 0.56
N ILE A 41 -3.36 -0.35 0.43
CA ILE A 41 -3.23 0.60 -0.69
C ILE A 41 -1.91 0.31 -1.44
N PRO A 42 -1.94 -0.38 -2.60
CA PRO A 42 -0.73 -0.78 -3.32
C PRO A 42 0.16 0.38 -3.81
N LEU A 43 -0.44 1.54 -4.08
CA LEU A 43 0.24 2.73 -4.64
C LEU A 43 0.18 3.92 -3.69
N LEU A 44 0.34 3.65 -2.39
CA LEU A 44 0.21 4.67 -1.34
C LEU A 44 1.26 5.78 -1.51
N ALA A 45 2.52 5.39 -1.78
CA ALA A 45 3.65 6.31 -1.89
C ALA A 45 3.59 7.17 -3.16
N GLU A 46 2.98 6.64 -4.22
CA GLU A 46 2.72 7.32 -5.49
C GLU A 46 1.58 8.34 -5.35
N SER A 47 0.73 8.18 -4.33
CA SER A 47 -0.47 9.00 -4.09
C SER A 47 -0.31 9.99 -2.93
N VAL A 48 0.91 10.22 -2.44
CA VAL A 48 1.18 11.15 -1.33
C VAL A 48 0.57 12.52 -1.63
N GLY A 49 -0.12 13.09 -0.64
CA GLY A 49 -0.85 14.37 -0.77
C GLY A 49 -2.25 14.25 -1.37
N HIS A 50 -2.61 13.10 -1.94
CA HIS A 50 -3.94 12.85 -2.54
C HIS A 50 -4.78 11.84 -1.75
N TRP A 51 -4.32 11.40 -0.57
CA TRP A 51 -5.06 10.49 0.28
C TRP A 51 -6.33 11.18 0.79
N LYS A 52 -7.50 10.60 0.53
CA LYS A 52 -8.77 11.21 0.96
C LYS A 52 -9.24 10.73 2.32
N ILE A 53 -8.57 9.72 2.86
CA ILE A 53 -8.85 9.17 4.18
C ILE A 53 -7.70 9.47 5.13
N PRO A 54 -7.99 9.82 6.39
CA PRO A 54 -6.96 9.89 7.41
C PRO A 54 -6.42 8.48 7.68
N LEU A 55 -5.09 8.37 7.80
CA LEU A 55 -4.41 7.13 8.20
C LEU A 55 -3.69 7.40 9.52
N ASP A 56 -3.93 6.57 10.53
CA ASP A 56 -3.25 6.74 11.82
C ASP A 56 -1.80 6.25 11.77
N ARG A 57 -1.55 5.17 11.02
CA ARG A 57 -0.23 4.58 10.80
C ARG A 57 -0.07 4.03 9.39
N VAL A 58 1.17 3.95 8.93
CA VAL A 58 1.56 3.32 7.67
C VAL A 58 2.48 2.14 7.96
N LEU A 59 2.01 0.93 7.68
CA LEU A 59 2.80 -0.29 7.68
C LEU A 59 3.37 -0.54 6.29
N VAL A 60 4.70 -0.60 6.16
CA VAL A 60 5.37 -0.98 4.91
C VAL A 60 5.82 -2.44 4.99
N ILE A 61 5.48 -3.22 3.96
CA ILE A 61 6.03 -4.55 3.73
C ILE A 61 7.15 -4.43 2.71
N ASP A 62 8.38 -4.73 3.10
CA ASP A 62 9.58 -4.51 2.29
C ASP A 62 10.35 -5.80 2.02
N CYS A 63 11.01 -5.85 0.87
CA CYS A 63 12.00 -6.87 0.52
C CYS A 63 12.95 -6.31 -0.54
N LEU A 64 14.04 -7.02 -0.82
CA LEU A 64 14.99 -6.64 -1.85
C LEU A 64 14.35 -6.65 -3.25
N GLY A 65 14.83 -5.78 -4.13
CA GLY A 65 14.31 -5.65 -5.50
C GLY A 65 14.45 -6.94 -6.30
N GLU A 66 15.53 -7.69 -6.07
CA GLU A 66 15.77 -9.01 -6.64
C GLU A 66 14.68 -10.02 -6.21
N THR A 67 14.24 -9.93 -4.96
CA THR A 67 13.15 -10.77 -4.42
C THR A 67 11.80 -10.36 -4.98
N GLN A 68 11.54 -9.06 -5.15
CA GLN A 68 10.34 -8.57 -5.84
C GLN A 68 10.28 -9.11 -7.28
N ILE A 69 11.37 -8.95 -8.04
CA ILE A 69 11.47 -9.42 -9.43
C ILE A 69 11.26 -10.93 -9.50
N ARG A 70 11.95 -11.72 -8.65
CA ARG A 70 11.80 -13.18 -8.62
C ARG A 70 10.35 -13.59 -8.39
N ARG A 71 9.64 -12.93 -7.46
CA ARG A 71 8.24 -13.20 -7.17
C ARG A 71 7.32 -12.83 -8.33
N LEU A 72 7.56 -11.70 -9.00
CA LEU A 72 6.80 -11.28 -10.17
C LEU A 72 6.93 -12.26 -11.33
N VAL A 73 8.16 -12.67 -11.65
CA VAL A 73 8.43 -13.67 -12.71
C VAL A 73 7.71 -14.99 -12.39
N THR A 74 7.82 -15.46 -11.14
CA THR A 74 7.27 -16.76 -10.74
C THR A 74 5.73 -16.75 -10.68
N ARG A 75 5.13 -15.72 -10.08
CA ARG A 75 3.68 -15.64 -9.83
C ARG A 75 2.90 -15.26 -11.10
N ASP A 76 3.41 -14.30 -11.85
CA ASP A 76 2.67 -13.67 -12.96
C ASP A 76 3.15 -14.16 -14.34
N ALA A 77 4.08 -15.11 -14.38
CA ALA A 77 4.71 -15.63 -15.59
C ALA A 77 5.31 -14.53 -16.50
N LEU A 78 5.83 -13.46 -15.89
CA LEU A 78 6.44 -12.34 -16.60
C LEU A 78 7.87 -12.66 -17.05
N SER A 79 8.30 -12.02 -18.13
CA SER A 79 9.72 -11.96 -18.47
C SER A 79 10.49 -11.18 -17.40
N LEU A 80 11.79 -11.45 -17.26
CA LEU A 80 12.66 -10.70 -16.35
C LEU A 80 12.69 -9.19 -16.68
N GLU A 81 12.63 -8.86 -17.96
CA GLU A 81 12.60 -7.48 -18.45
C GLU A 81 11.28 -6.79 -18.07
N ASP A 82 10.15 -7.48 -18.24
CA ASP A 82 8.82 -6.96 -17.91
C ASP A 82 8.68 -6.74 -16.41
N ALA A 83 9.18 -7.67 -15.59
CA ALA A 83 9.19 -7.52 -14.14
C ALA A 83 10.01 -6.30 -13.69
N ARG A 84 11.19 -6.06 -14.30
CA ARG A 84 12.01 -4.88 -14.04
C ARG A 84 11.33 -3.59 -14.47
N ARG A 85 10.73 -3.57 -15.67
CA ARG A 85 9.97 -2.41 -16.16
C ARG A 85 8.79 -2.09 -15.26
N MET A 86 8.05 -3.10 -14.83
CA MET A 86 6.91 -2.93 -13.91
C MET A 86 7.36 -2.38 -12.56
N LEU A 87 8.46 -2.89 -12.00
CA LEU A 87 9.00 -2.39 -10.73
C LEU A 87 9.49 -0.94 -10.84
N ALA A 88 10.07 -0.57 -11.98
CA ALA A 88 10.55 0.79 -12.23
C ALA A 88 9.44 1.84 -12.35
N LEU A 89 8.18 1.43 -12.56
CA LEU A 89 7.02 2.34 -12.57
C LEU A 89 6.51 2.69 -11.17
N GLN A 90 6.97 1.98 -10.14
CA GLN A 90 6.58 2.21 -8.75
C GLN A 90 7.48 3.25 -8.08
N ALA A 91 7.01 3.81 -6.97
CA ALA A 91 7.81 4.67 -6.10
C ALA A 91 9.11 3.95 -5.68
N SER A 92 10.16 4.72 -5.41
CA SER A 92 11.42 4.13 -4.94
C SER A 92 11.25 3.47 -3.57
N ARG A 93 12.13 2.50 -3.25
CA ARG A 93 12.16 1.87 -1.92
C ARG A 93 12.30 2.91 -0.81
N LEU A 94 13.18 3.89 -0.99
CA LEU A 94 13.38 4.97 -0.02
C LEU A 94 12.11 5.82 0.16
N ALA A 95 11.40 6.14 -0.92
CA ALA A 95 10.14 6.88 -0.84
C ALA A 95 9.07 6.10 -0.05
N ARG A 96 8.97 4.78 -0.24
CA ARG A 96 8.06 3.94 0.55
C ARG A 96 8.45 3.92 2.03
N LEU A 97 9.73 3.67 2.33
CA LEU A 97 10.24 3.60 3.70
C LEU A 97 10.09 4.92 4.45
N ALA A 98 10.20 6.07 3.77
CA ALA A 98 10.03 7.38 4.37
C ALA A 98 8.60 7.62 4.93
N LEU A 99 7.61 6.85 4.48
CA LEU A 99 6.23 6.96 4.98
C LEU A 99 5.95 6.03 6.16
N ALA A 100 6.80 5.03 6.41
CA ALA A 100 6.55 3.95 7.34
C ALA A 100 6.55 4.44 8.80
N ASP A 101 5.50 4.08 9.54
CA ASP A 101 5.53 4.03 11.01
C ASP A 101 6.05 2.67 11.49
N ASP A 102 5.69 1.62 10.76
CA ASP A 102 6.07 0.24 11.04
C ASP A 102 6.62 -0.41 9.75
N LEU A 103 7.58 -1.31 9.91
CA LEU A 103 8.24 -2.01 8.81
C LEU A 103 8.27 -3.51 9.07
N VAL A 104 7.84 -4.30 8.09
CA VAL A 104 8.00 -5.76 8.09
C VAL A 104 8.84 -6.16 6.88
N ILE A 105 9.93 -6.87 7.16
CA ILE A 105 10.78 -7.45 6.12
C ILE A 105 10.23 -8.81 5.70
N ASN A 106 9.90 -8.95 4.42
CA ASN A 106 9.34 -10.15 3.80
C ASN A 106 10.32 -10.72 2.77
N GLU A 107 11.54 -11.03 3.21
CA GLU A 107 12.60 -11.58 2.37
C GLU A 107 12.43 -13.10 2.19
N ASP A 108 12.29 -13.82 3.30
CA ASP A 108 12.34 -15.29 3.37
C ASP A 108 11.00 -15.99 3.10
N GLY A 109 9.94 -15.23 2.80
CA GLY A 109 8.61 -15.76 2.53
C GLY A 109 7.74 -15.83 3.78
N TRP A 110 6.86 -16.82 3.84
CA TRP A 110 5.73 -16.83 4.79
C TRP A 110 6.11 -17.15 6.24
N ASP A 111 7.25 -17.78 6.51
CA ASP A 111 7.50 -18.40 7.82
C ASP A 111 7.62 -17.38 8.97
N SER A 112 8.18 -16.20 8.71
CA SER A 112 8.37 -15.14 9.71
C SER A 112 7.19 -14.16 9.82
N LEU A 113 6.29 -14.13 8.84
CA LEU A 113 5.22 -13.15 8.76
C LEU A 113 4.11 -13.33 9.81
N PRO A 114 3.67 -14.56 10.17
CA PRO A 114 2.60 -14.75 11.14
C PRO A 114 2.92 -14.15 12.51
N GLU A 115 4.18 -14.24 12.95
CA GLU A 115 4.58 -13.68 14.24
C GLU A 115 4.63 -12.15 14.20
N ALA A 116 5.24 -11.57 13.16
CA ALA A 116 5.24 -10.12 12.95
C ALA A 116 3.80 -9.56 12.87
N ALA A 117 2.92 -10.23 12.13
CA ALA A 117 1.51 -9.84 11.99
C ALA A 117 0.77 -9.88 13.34
N ARG A 118 0.97 -10.94 14.15
CA ARG A 118 0.36 -11.04 15.49
C ARG A 118 0.86 -9.94 16.42
N SER A 119 2.16 -9.67 16.42
CA SER A 119 2.76 -8.63 17.26
C SER A 119 2.21 -7.24 16.93
N LEU A 120 2.16 -6.89 15.64
CA LEU A 120 1.59 -5.63 15.18
C LEU A 120 0.10 -5.51 15.49
N ALA A 121 -0.68 -6.57 15.22
CA ALA A 121 -2.11 -6.58 15.50
C ALA A 121 -2.41 -6.37 17.01
N ALA A 122 -1.63 -6.99 17.90
CA ALA A 122 -1.75 -6.77 19.33
C ALA A 122 -1.39 -5.33 19.73
N GLY A 123 -0.33 -4.77 19.14
CA GLY A 123 0.06 -3.37 19.33
C GLY A 123 -1.05 -2.40 18.92
N TYR A 124 -1.62 -2.58 17.73
CA TYR A 124 -2.70 -1.72 17.21
C TYR A 124 -3.99 -1.83 18.03
N ALA A 125 -4.29 -3.01 18.59
CA ALA A 125 -5.46 -3.18 19.46
C ALA A 125 -5.31 -2.48 20.82
N THR A 126 -4.08 -2.27 21.28
CA THR A 126 -3.82 -1.72 22.63
C THR A 126 -3.64 -0.21 22.62
N HIS A 127 -3.18 0.36 21.51
CA HIS A 127 -2.95 1.80 21.37
C HIS A 127 -4.09 2.48 20.62
N ARG A 128 -4.99 3.16 21.36
CA ARG A 128 -5.87 4.16 20.75
C ARG A 128 -5.04 5.40 20.42
N ILE A 129 -4.73 5.59 19.16
CA ILE A 129 -3.84 6.68 18.72
C ILE A 129 -4.58 8.01 18.87
N ALA A 130 -3.98 8.92 19.63
CA ALA A 130 -4.44 10.28 19.76
C ALA A 130 -4.01 11.08 18.52
N GLY A 131 -4.90 11.16 17.53
CA GLY A 131 -4.76 12.02 16.36
C GLY A 131 -4.28 11.28 15.12
N ALA A 132 -5.17 11.21 14.11
CA ALA A 132 -4.81 10.70 12.80
C ALA A 132 -3.75 11.58 12.13
N ARG A 133 -2.89 11.00 11.27
CA ARG A 133 -2.04 11.82 10.40
C ARG A 133 -2.97 12.64 9.52
N GLN A 134 -2.98 13.96 9.72
CA GLN A 134 -3.46 14.86 8.69
C GLN A 134 -2.47 14.79 7.54
N ASN A 135 -2.98 14.77 6.30
CA ASN A 135 -2.17 14.81 5.10
C ASN A 135 -1.09 15.90 5.26
N GLY A 136 0.14 15.48 5.53
CA GLY A 136 1.27 16.40 5.60
C GLY A 136 1.49 16.95 4.20
N LEU A 137 0.86 18.10 3.92
CA LEU A 137 1.19 19.14 2.94
C LEU A 137 0.10 20.22 3.04
N HIS A 138 0.24 21.12 4.02
CA HIS A 138 -0.29 22.47 3.85
C HIS A 138 0.68 23.23 2.94
N ALA A 139 0.16 23.60 1.76
CA ALA A 139 0.72 24.52 0.76
C ALA A 139 1.99 24.07 0.01
#